data_AF-C4GMK3-F1
#
_entry.id   AF-C4GMK3-F1
#
_cell.length_a   1.000
_cell.length_b   1.000
_cell.length_c   1.000
_cell.angle_alpha   90.00
_cell.angle_beta   90.00
_cell.angle_gamma   90.00
#
_symmetry.space_group_name_H-M   'P 1'
#
loop_
_entity.id
_entity.type
_entity.pdbx_description
1 polymer ?
#
loop_
_entity_poly.entity_id
_entity_poly.type
_entity_poly.pdbx_seq_one_letter_code
_entity_poly.pdbx_strand_id
1 'polypeptide(L)' 'HHRINHSKLFADKQNHINGIENFWNQAKRVLRKYNGIDRKSFPLFLKECEFRFNFGTPSEQLKVLRRWCGI' A
#
# COMPACT_ATOMS: atom_id res chain seq x y z
N HIS A 1 -22.34 7.54 2.44
CA HIS A 1 -21.05 8.04 1.92
C HIS A 1 -20.75 9.40 2.56
N HIS A 2 -19.71 9.51 3.39
CA HIS A 2 -19.26 10.80 3.90
C HIS A 2 -18.42 11.48 2.82
N ARG A 3 -18.98 12.47 2.12
CA ARG A 3 -18.24 13.26 1.13
C ARG A 3 -17.36 14.26 1.87
N ILE A 4 -16.04 14.09 1.76
CA ILE A 4 -15.08 15.08 2.24
C ILE A 4 -15.02 16.22 1.22
N ASN A 5 -15.08 17.45 1.70
CA ASN A 5 -15.08 18.65 0.87
C ASN A 5 -13.66 18.92 0.34
N HIS A 6 -13.41 18.55 -0.92
CA HIS A 6 -12.15 18.68 -1.65
C HIS A 6 -11.82 20.14 -2.02
N SER A 7 -12.19 21.13 -1.21
CA SER A 7 -11.86 22.54 -1.45
C SER A 7 -11.17 23.22 -0.26
N LYS A 8 -11.23 22.63 0.93
CA LYS A 8 -10.77 23.28 2.18
C LYS A 8 -9.64 22.56 2.92
N LEU A 9 -9.52 21.24 2.84
CA LEU A 9 -8.49 20.48 3.56
C LEU A 9 -8.04 19.30 2.70
N PHE A 10 -7.03 19.52 1.87
CA PHE A 10 -6.39 18.46 1.08
C PHE A 10 -5.39 17.67 1.93
N ALA A 11 -4.76 18.28 2.94
CA ALA A 11 -3.76 17.60 3.77
C ALA A 11 -3.73 18.14 5.20
N ASP A 12 -3.71 17.24 6.18
CA ASP A 12 -3.00 17.45 7.44
C ASP A 12 -1.85 16.43 7.43
N LYS A 13 -0.66 16.88 6.97
CA LYS A 13 0.60 16.11 6.75
C LYS A 13 0.69 15.30 5.43
N GLN A 14 1.76 14.50 5.29
CA GLN A 14 2.23 13.88 4.03
C GLN A 14 1.27 12.87 3.38
N ASN A 15 0.30 12.30 4.13
CA ASN A 15 -0.60 11.29 3.60
C ASN A 15 -1.99 11.89 3.33
N HIS A 16 -2.14 12.44 2.12
CA HIS A 16 -3.41 12.91 1.58
C HIS A 16 -4.46 11.79 1.63
N ILE A 17 -5.75 12.11 1.85
CA ILE A 17 -6.86 11.12 1.89
C ILE A 17 -6.91 10.29 0.58
N ASN A 18 -6.60 10.93 -0.56
CA ASN A 18 -6.40 10.23 -1.83
C ASN A 18 -5.30 9.17 -1.79
N GLY A 19 -4.26 9.34 -0.98
CA GLY A 19 -3.19 8.36 -0.78
C GLY A 19 -3.69 7.09 -0.09
N ILE A 20 -4.49 7.22 0.98
CA ILE A 20 -5.06 6.03 1.66
C ILE A 20 -6.10 5.32 0.79
N GLU A 21 -6.89 6.07 0.02
CA GLU A 21 -7.84 5.48 -0.93
C GLU A 21 -7.10 4.73 -2.06
N ASN A 22 -6.07 5.34 -2.63
CA ASN A 22 -5.23 4.71 -3.65
C ASN A 22 -4.55 3.44 -3.12
N PHE A 23 -4.03 3.49 -1.88
CA PHE A 23 -3.47 2.33 -1.20
C PHE A 23 -4.45 1.16 -1.17
N TRP A 24 -5.66 1.38 -0.66
CA TRP A 24 -6.66 0.33 -0.57
C TRP A 24 -7.13 -0.16 -1.94
N ASN A 25 -7.21 0.71 -2.95
CA ASN A 25 -7.54 0.31 -4.32
C ASN A 25 -6.47 -0.60 -4.94
N GLN A 26 -5.19 -0.30 -4.74
CA GLN A 26 -4.08 -1.14 -5.21
C GLN A 26 -4.01 -2.46 -4.42
N ALA A 27 -4.09 -2.40 -3.08
CA ALA A 27 -4.07 -3.59 -2.23
C ALA A 27 -5.19 -4.56 -2.61
N LYS A 28 -6.44 -4.07 -2.79
CA LYS A 28 -7.55 -4.91 -3.27
C LYS A 28 -7.23 -5.61 -4.60
N ARG A 29 -6.63 -4.92 -5.57
CA ARG A 29 -6.28 -5.49 -6.87
C ARG A 29 -5.21 -6.57 -6.75
N VAL A 30 -4.18 -6.35 -5.93
CA VAL A 30 -3.10 -7.32 -5.68
C VAL A 30 -3.64 -8.55 -4.95
N LEU A 31 -4.48 -8.35 -3.93
CA LEU A 31 -4.95 -9.44 -3.07
C LEU A 31 -6.04 -10.31 -3.73
N ARG A 32 -6.78 -9.77 -4.71
CA ARG A 32 -7.85 -10.50 -5.42
C ARG A 32 -7.35 -11.80 -6.09
N LYS A 33 -6.08 -11.87 -6.49
CA LYS A 33 -5.51 -13.05 -7.17
C LYS A 33 -5.36 -14.28 -6.27
N TYR A 34 -5.45 -14.13 -4.95
CA TYR A 34 -5.23 -15.22 -4.00
C TYR A 34 -6.51 -16.01 -3.66
N ASN A 35 -7.68 -15.62 -4.18
CA ASN A 35 -8.99 -16.29 -3.94
C ASN A 35 -9.35 -16.50 -2.45
N GLY A 36 -8.77 -15.70 -1.57
CA GLY A 36 -8.85 -15.86 -0.12
C GLY A 36 -7.46 -15.96 0.49
N ILE A 37 -7.27 -15.33 1.63
CA ILE A 37 -6.01 -15.36 2.38
C ILE A 37 -6.35 -15.83 3.78
N ASP A 38 -5.59 -16.79 4.30
CA ASP A 38 -5.75 -17.22 5.69
C ASP A 38 -5.59 -16.02 6.64
N ARG A 39 -6.40 -15.96 7.69
CA ARG A 39 -6.44 -14.84 8.63
C ARG A 39 -5.09 -14.62 9.32
N LYS A 40 -4.32 -15.67 9.60
CA LYS A 40 -3.00 -15.58 10.25
C LYS A 40 -1.97 -14.99 9.30
N SER A 41 -2.09 -15.27 8.01
CA SER A 41 -1.18 -14.76 6.98
C SER A 41 -1.53 -13.35 6.50
N PHE A 42 -2.81 -12.95 6.59
CA PHE A 42 -3.29 -11.65 6.11
C PHE A 42 -2.43 -10.43 6.52
N PRO A 43 -1.93 -10.31 7.77
CA PRO A 43 -1.06 -9.20 8.14
C PRO A 43 0.23 -9.11 7.30
N LEU A 44 0.83 -10.24 6.92
CA LEU A 44 2.03 -10.26 6.08
C LEU A 44 1.75 -9.76 4.66
N PHE A 45 0.62 -10.18 4.08
CA PHE A 45 0.18 -9.69 2.77
C PHE A 45 -0.11 -8.18 2.79
N LEU A 46 -0.67 -7.67 3.89
CA LEU A 46 -0.89 -6.23 4.03
C LEU A 46 0.43 -5.47 4.15
N LYS A 47 1.42 -6.02 4.86
CA LYS A 47 2.79 -5.47 4.91
C LYS A 47 3.49 -5.49 3.56
N GLU A 48 3.31 -6.54 2.77
CA GLU A 48 3.78 -6.56 1.38
C GLU A 48 3.11 -5.46 0.54
N CYS A 49 1.79 -5.26 0.67
CA CYS A 49 1.09 -4.18 -0.04
C CYS A 49 1.61 -2.79 0.39
N GLU A 50 1.85 -2.59 1.69
CA GLU A 50 2.43 -1.36 2.23
C GLU A 50 3.82 -1.11 1.64
N PHE A 51 4.68 -2.12 1.58
CA PHE A 51 6.00 -2.01 0.97
C PHE A 51 5.88 -1.65 -0.52
N ARG A 52 5.07 -2.38 -1.29
CA ARG A 52 4.91 -2.11 -2.73
C ARG A 52 4.33 -0.73 -3.02
N PHE A 53 3.48 -0.20 -2.14
CA PHE A 53 2.88 1.12 -2.30
C PHE A 53 3.88 2.25 -2.04
N ASN A 54 4.76 2.06 -1.05
CA ASN A 54 5.68 3.12 -0.61
C ASN A 54 7.04 3.09 -1.31
N PHE A 55 7.43 1.96 -1.92
CA PHE A 55 8.74 1.79 -2.54
C PHE A 55 8.57 1.59 -4.04
N GLY A 56 9.18 2.47 -4.83
CA GLY A 56 8.90 2.74 -6.26
C GLY A 56 8.71 1.55 -7.21
N THR A 57 9.50 1.50 -8.28
CA THR A 57 9.41 0.44 -9.29
C THR A 57 9.82 -0.93 -8.72
N PRO A 58 9.42 -2.06 -9.33
CA PRO A 58 9.85 -3.38 -8.89
C PRO A 58 11.37 -3.54 -8.80
N SER A 59 12.12 -2.87 -9.68
CA SER A 59 13.58 -2.86 -9.65
C SER A 59 14.14 -2.13 -8.43
N GLU A 60 13.51 -1.03 -8.00
CA GLU A 60 13.88 -0.30 -6.79
C GLU A 60 13.51 -1.07 -5.52
N GLN A 61 12.32 -1.69 -5.51
CA GLN A 61 11.90 -2.59 -4.45
C GLN A 61 12.91 -3.73 -4.25
N LEU A 62 13.36 -4.35 -5.34
CA LEU A 62 14.37 -5.41 -5.26
C LEU A 62 15.70 -4.91 -4.71
N LYS A 63 16.14 -3.71 -5.11
CA LYS A 63 17.36 -3.08 -4.55
C LYS A 63 17.24 -2.85 -3.05
N VAL A 64 16.08 -2.37 -2.59
CA VAL A 64 15.79 -2.15 -1.16
C VAL A 64 15.83 -3.47 -0.39
N LEU A 65 15.17 -4.51 -0.89
CA LEU A 65 15.14 -5.83 -0.26
C LEU A 65 16.54 -6.45 -0.18
N ARG A 66 17.34 -6.37 -1.25
CA ARG A 66 18.74 -6.83 -1.26
C ARG A 66 19.57 -6.13 -0.19
N ARG A 67 19.46 -4.80 -0.11
CA ARG A 67 20.12 -3.99 0.92
C ARG A 67 19.73 -4.42 2.34
N TRP A 68 18.46 -4.70 2.59
CA TRP A 68 17.99 -5.15 3.92
C TRP A 68 18.45 -6.58 4.26
N CYS A 69 18.57 -7.45 3.26
CA CYS A 69 19.10 -8.80 3.44
C CYS A 69 20.64 -8.85 3.53
N GLY A 70 21.34 -7.75 3.26
CA GLY A 70 22.81 -7.70 3.25
C GLY A 70 23.45 -8.45 2.08
N ILE A 71 22.75 -8.53 0.94
CA ILE A 71 23.19 -9.23 -0.29
C ILE A 71 23.40 -8.21 -1.42
#